data_AF-A0AAU6Q4T4-F1
#
_entry.id   AF-A0AAU6Q4T4-F1
#
_cell.length_a   1.000
_cell.length_b   1.000
_cell.length_c   1.000
_cell.angle_alpha   90.00
_cell.angle_beta   90.00
_cell.angle_gamma   90.00
#
_symmetry.space_group_name_H-M   'P 1'
#
loop_
_entity.id
_entity.type
_entity.pdbx_description
1 polymer ?
#
loop_
_entity_poly.entity_id
_entity_poly.type
_entity_poly.pdbx_seq_one_letter_code
_entity_poly.pdbx_strand_id
1 'polypeptide(L)'
;MFARFWPVLLLLAALLGTLAFWTVRESRWNSPLYCFADPAQVWGVSPLPADAQPECPDSDTVRGEVRSGQTRIEQFALPANQAETILKLMQGAGYAVVSRKPDDGIQLEATLRKGNDQVTYFAEHQPGRTFVTLTGTGQGE
;
A
#
# COMPACT_ATOMS: atom_id res chain seq x y z
N MET A 1 47.66 -16.86 -13.60
CA MET A 1 47.69 -15.91 -12.46
C MET A 1 46.38 -15.11 -12.31
N PHE A 2 45.20 -15.68 -12.65
CA PHE A 2 43.93 -14.92 -12.67
C PHE A 2 42.95 -15.26 -11.52
N ALA A 3 43.24 -16.26 -10.68
CA ALA A 3 42.30 -16.77 -9.68
C ALA A 3 42.28 -16.00 -8.34
N ARG A 4 43.17 -15.02 -8.12
CA ARG A 4 43.37 -14.37 -6.81
C ARG A 4 42.47 -13.17 -6.53
N PHE A 5 41.83 -12.60 -7.55
CA PHE A 5 40.99 -11.40 -7.40
C PHE A 5 39.49 -11.71 -7.34
N TRP A 6 39.10 -12.95 -7.63
CA TRP A 6 37.70 -13.41 -7.58
C TRP A 6 37.01 -13.21 -6.23
N PRO A 7 37.61 -13.54 -5.07
CA PRO A 7 36.95 -13.33 -3.78
C PRO A 7 36.78 -11.84 -3.45
N VAL A 8 37.70 -10.98 -3.91
CA VAL A 8 37.62 -9.52 -3.71
C VAL A 8 36.50 -8.91 -4.55
N LEU A 9 36.32 -9.37 -5.79
CA LEU A 9 35.22 -8.97 -6.67
C LEU A 9 33.85 -9.41 -6.12
N LEU A 10 33.74 -10.62 -5.57
CA LEU A 10 32.50 -11.08 -4.94
C LEU A 10 32.16 -10.29 -3.67
N LEU A 11 33.15 -9.97 -2.84
CA LEU A 11 32.98 -9.12 -1.65
C LEU A 11 32.55 -7.70 -2.02
N LEU A 12 33.18 -7.10 -3.04
CA LEU A 12 32.79 -5.78 -3.56
C LEU A 12 31.38 -5.78 -4.14
N ALA A 13 31.01 -6.80 -4.92
CA ALA A 13 29.66 -6.94 -5.46
C ALA A 13 28.62 -7.12 -4.34
N ALA A 14 28.93 -7.89 -3.30
CA ALA A 14 28.06 -8.05 -2.14
C ALA A 14 27.89 -6.74 -1.36
N LEU A 15 28.97 -5.98 -1.12
CA LEU A 15 28.92 -4.67 -0.46
C LEU A 15 28.15 -3.63 -1.28
N LEU A 16 28.34 -3.59 -2.60
CA LEU A 16 27.58 -2.72 -3.48
C LEU A 16 26.09 -3.10 -3.52
N GLY A 17 25.78 -4.40 -3.50
CA GLY A 17 24.42 -4.91 -3.42
C GLY A 17 23.71 -4.51 -2.12
N THR A 18 24.39 -4.61 -0.97
CA THR A 18 23.80 -4.21 0.31
C THR A 18 23.60 -2.70 0.42
N LEU A 19 24.55 -1.89 -0.06
CA LEU A 19 24.38 -0.43 -0.12
C LEU A 19 23.23 -0.04 -1.05
N ALA A 20 23.14 -0.64 -2.24
CA ALA A 20 22.07 -0.35 -3.19
C ALA A 20 20.69 -0.74 -2.64
N PHE A 21 20.60 -1.87 -1.94
CA PHE A 21 19.36 -2.28 -1.28
C PHE A 21 18.95 -1.29 -0.17
N TRP A 22 19.93 -0.83 0.62
CA TRP A 22 19.68 0.10 1.70
C TRP A 22 19.24 1.48 1.20
N THR A 23 19.86 2.00 0.13
CA THR A 23 19.47 3.29 -0.46
C THR A 23 18.09 3.25 -1.09
N VAL A 24 17.70 2.14 -1.74
CA VAL A 24 16.33 1.95 -2.27
C VAL A 24 15.30 1.86 -1.15
N ARG A 25 15.64 1.17 -0.05
CA ARG A 25 14.76 1.08 1.12
C ARG A 25 14.56 2.44 1.79
N GLU A 26 15.58 3.28 1.84
CA GLU A 26 15.49 4.61 2.46
C GLU A 26 14.83 5.64 1.53
N SER A 27 15.07 5.54 0.21
CA SER A 27 14.49 6.46 -0.77
C SER A 27 12.96 6.34 -0.85
N ARG A 28 12.40 5.15 -0.64
CA ARG A 28 10.93 4.95 -0.60
C ARG A 28 10.27 5.83 0.46
N TRP A 29 10.93 6.08 1.58
CA TRP A 29 10.37 6.88 2.67
C TRP A 29 10.33 8.37 2.35
N ASN A 30 11.09 8.82 1.35
CA ASN A 30 11.04 10.18 0.83
C ASN A 30 10.11 10.31 -0.39
N SER A 31 9.49 9.20 -0.82
CA SER A 31 8.54 9.20 -1.94
C SER A 31 7.20 9.80 -1.52
N PRO A 32 6.46 10.44 -2.46
CA PRO A 32 5.05 10.77 -2.26
C PRO A 32 4.19 9.53 -2.00
N LEU A 33 4.59 8.34 -2.47
CA LEU A 33 3.87 7.08 -2.29
C LEU A 33 4.48 6.18 -1.19
N TYR A 34 5.00 6.79 -0.12
CA TYR A 34 5.68 6.06 0.97
C TYR A 34 4.82 4.99 1.66
N CYS A 35 3.49 5.12 1.57
CA CYS A 35 2.53 4.25 2.23
C CYS A 35 2.25 2.94 1.47
N PHE A 36 2.68 2.86 0.20
CA PHE A 36 2.51 1.67 -0.63
C PHE A 36 3.69 0.72 -0.51
N ALA A 37 3.39 -0.58 -0.34
CA ALA A 37 4.38 -1.63 -0.53
C ALA A 37 4.74 -1.81 -2.02
N ASP A 38 3.72 -1.80 -2.87
CA ASP A 38 3.82 -1.79 -4.33
C ASP A 38 2.77 -0.83 -4.90
N PRO A 39 3.16 0.32 -5.47
CA PRO A 39 2.22 1.29 -6.04
C PRO A 39 1.40 0.77 -7.23
N ALA A 40 1.79 -0.34 -7.85
CA ALA A 40 1.04 -0.95 -8.96
C ALA A 40 -0.07 -1.89 -8.48
N GLN A 41 -0.23 -2.07 -7.16
CA GLN A 41 -1.18 -3.00 -6.59
C GLN A 41 -2.05 -2.35 -5.51
N VAL A 42 -3.29 -2.81 -5.44
CA VAL A 42 -4.20 -2.59 -4.32
C VAL A 42 -3.91 -3.62 -3.25
N TRP A 43 -3.47 -3.15 -2.10
CA TRP A 43 -3.15 -3.93 -0.91
C TRP A 43 -2.18 -5.11 -1.15
N GLY A 44 -1.43 -5.10 -2.26
CA GLY A 44 -0.57 -6.22 -2.69
C GLY A 44 -1.34 -7.47 -3.13
N VAL A 45 -2.63 -7.35 -3.45
CA VAL A 45 -3.50 -8.50 -3.76
C VAL A 45 -4.20 -8.42 -5.12
N SER A 46 -4.23 -7.25 -5.73
CA SER A 46 -4.82 -7.02 -7.06
C SER A 46 -4.07 -5.91 -7.77
N PRO A 47 -3.95 -5.94 -9.11
CA PRO A 47 -3.46 -4.78 -9.86
C PRO A 47 -4.29 -3.52 -9.58
N LEU A 48 -3.63 -2.37 -9.61
CA LEU A 48 -4.26 -1.06 -9.52
C LEU A 48 -5.15 -0.79 -10.76
N PRO A 49 -6.41 -0.35 -10.60
CA PRO A 49 -7.24 0.10 -11.71
C PRO A 49 -6.58 1.24 -12.48
N ALA A 50 -6.71 1.26 -13.82
CA ALA A 50 -6.02 2.23 -14.67
C ALA A 50 -6.44 3.69 -14.43
N ASP A 51 -7.64 3.90 -13.90
CA ASP A 51 -8.22 5.19 -13.58
C ASP A 51 -8.07 5.59 -12.10
N ALA A 52 -7.49 4.72 -11.27
CA ALA A 52 -7.18 5.03 -9.88
C ALA A 52 -5.85 5.78 -9.77
N GLN A 53 -5.84 6.89 -9.04
CA GLN A 53 -4.62 7.59 -8.66
C GLN A 53 -4.24 7.20 -7.22
N PRO A 54 -3.09 6.55 -6.99
CA PRO A 54 -2.63 6.24 -5.65
C PRO A 54 -2.08 7.51 -5.00
N GLU A 55 -2.40 7.71 -3.71
CA GLU A 55 -1.99 8.86 -2.92
C GLU A 55 -1.65 8.40 -1.49
N CYS A 56 -0.82 9.17 -0.79
CA CYS A 56 -0.56 8.96 0.64
C CYS A 56 -0.87 10.23 1.43
N PRO A 57 -1.21 10.12 2.72
CA PRO A 57 -1.42 11.27 3.57
C PRO A 57 -0.16 12.15 3.64
N ASP A 58 -0.33 13.46 3.48
CA ASP A 58 0.71 14.45 3.73
C ASP A 58 0.85 14.70 5.23
N SER A 59 1.43 13.72 5.95
CA SER A 59 1.59 13.74 7.40
C SER A 59 2.87 13.01 7.81
N ASP A 60 3.78 13.72 8.49
CA ASP A 60 5.00 13.13 9.04
C ASP A 60 4.71 12.08 10.13
N THR A 61 3.65 12.27 10.90
CA THR A 61 3.19 11.30 11.90
C THR A 61 2.80 9.99 11.24
N VAL A 62 1.92 10.03 10.24
CA VAL A 62 1.49 8.83 9.51
C VAL A 62 2.69 8.18 8.80
N ARG A 63 3.59 8.97 8.23
CA ARG A 63 4.83 8.47 7.63
C ARG A 63 5.69 7.72 8.65
N GLY A 64 5.83 8.23 9.86
CA GLY A 64 6.53 7.56 10.96
C GLY A 64 5.86 6.24 11.38
N GLU A 65 4.53 6.21 11.47
CA GLU A 65 3.75 5.02 11.82
C GLU A 65 3.88 3.93 10.75
N VAL A 66 3.77 4.29 9.46
CA VAL A 66 3.97 3.33 8.37
C VAL A 66 5.41 2.83 8.36
N ARG A 67 6.39 3.74 8.56
CA ARG A 67 7.81 3.38 8.60
C ARG A 67 8.16 2.40 9.71
N SER A 68 7.51 2.54 10.86
CA SER A 68 7.68 1.65 12.00
C SER A 68 6.80 0.39 11.95
N GLY A 69 5.95 0.24 10.94
CA GLY A 69 5.05 -0.90 10.80
C GLY A 69 3.86 -0.89 11.78
N GLN A 70 3.60 0.24 12.44
CA GLN A 70 2.46 0.39 13.35
C GLN A 70 1.14 0.44 12.58
N THR A 71 1.16 1.07 11.41
CA THR A 71 -0.01 1.20 10.54
C THR A 71 0.34 0.82 9.11
N ARG A 72 -0.67 0.37 8.37
CA ARG A 72 -0.64 0.29 6.91
C ARG A 72 -1.82 1.07 6.39
N ILE A 73 -1.56 1.96 5.44
CA ILE A 73 -2.58 2.78 4.80
C ILE A 73 -2.31 2.84 3.30
N GLU A 74 -3.37 2.75 2.50
CA GLU A 74 -3.31 2.97 1.05
C GLU A 74 -4.51 3.81 0.65
N GLN A 75 -4.28 4.93 -0.04
CA GLN A 75 -5.34 5.83 -0.48
C GLN A 75 -5.41 5.92 -2.00
N PHE A 76 -6.62 6.05 -2.52
CA PHE A 76 -6.88 6.10 -3.95
C PHE A 76 -7.92 7.16 -4.27
N ALA A 77 -7.62 8.06 -5.20
CA ALA A 77 -8.65 8.81 -5.90
C ALA A 77 -9.14 7.98 -7.09
N LEU A 78 -10.46 7.87 -7.24
CA LEU A 78 -11.12 7.21 -8.37
C LEU A 78 -12.14 8.17 -9.00
N PRO A 79 -12.58 7.90 -10.24
CA PRO A 79 -13.71 8.62 -10.82
C PRO A 79 -14.96 8.54 -9.93
N ALA A 80 -15.86 9.52 -10.06
CA ALA A 80 -17.11 9.52 -9.30
C ALA A 80 -17.91 8.22 -9.48
N ASN A 81 -18.63 7.82 -8.43
CA ASN A 81 -19.46 6.60 -8.38
C ASN A 81 -18.66 5.28 -8.45
N GLN A 82 -17.37 5.30 -8.11
CA GLN A 82 -16.52 4.10 -8.05
C GLN A 82 -16.20 3.62 -6.63
N ALA A 83 -17.05 3.97 -5.66
CA ALA A 83 -16.90 3.58 -4.26
C ALA A 83 -16.90 2.08 -3.99
N GLU A 84 -17.30 1.23 -4.94
CA GLU A 84 -17.22 -0.23 -4.79
C GLU A 84 -16.03 -0.87 -5.52
N THR A 85 -15.30 -0.14 -6.38
CA THR A 85 -14.28 -0.72 -7.26
C THR A 85 -13.19 -1.44 -6.45
N ILE A 86 -12.55 -0.72 -5.53
CA ILE A 86 -11.47 -1.27 -4.68
C ILE A 86 -12.02 -2.34 -3.73
N LEU A 87 -13.22 -2.15 -3.18
CA LEU A 87 -13.88 -3.13 -2.31
C LEU A 87 -14.05 -4.48 -3.02
N LYS A 88 -14.54 -4.46 -4.27
CA LYS A 88 -14.74 -5.67 -5.08
C LYS A 88 -13.42 -6.36 -5.43
N LEU A 89 -12.36 -5.60 -5.68
CA LEU A 89 -11.02 -6.19 -5.91
C LEU A 89 -10.52 -6.93 -4.67
N MET A 90 -10.69 -6.34 -3.48
CA MET A 90 -10.34 -7.00 -2.22
C MET A 90 -11.15 -8.29 -2.02
N GLN A 91 -12.46 -8.25 -2.29
CA GLN A 91 -13.32 -9.44 -2.22
C GLN A 91 -12.90 -10.52 -3.22
N GLY A 92 -12.58 -10.15 -4.46
CA GLY A 92 -12.07 -11.06 -5.48
C GLY A 92 -10.74 -11.71 -5.10
N ALA A 93 -9.92 -11.03 -4.31
CA ALA A 93 -8.69 -11.56 -3.75
C ALA A 93 -8.90 -12.40 -2.47
N GLY A 94 -10.15 -12.63 -2.05
CA GLY A 94 -10.51 -13.50 -0.93
C GLY A 94 -10.66 -12.80 0.42
N TYR A 95 -10.76 -11.47 0.47
CA TYR A 95 -11.17 -10.77 1.69
C TYR A 95 -12.69 -10.87 1.89
N ALA A 96 -13.12 -11.45 3.00
CA ALA A 96 -14.53 -11.50 3.37
C ALA A 96 -14.95 -10.19 4.07
N VAL A 97 -16.14 -9.68 3.73
CA VAL A 97 -16.75 -8.55 4.44
C VAL A 97 -17.31 -9.06 5.77
N VAL A 98 -16.75 -8.58 6.88
CA VAL A 98 -17.18 -8.96 8.24
C VAL A 98 -18.15 -7.95 8.84
N SER A 99 -18.09 -6.70 8.39
CA SER A 99 -19.03 -5.63 8.74
C SER A 99 -19.11 -4.64 7.59
N ARG A 100 -20.28 -4.05 7.37
CA ARG A 100 -20.49 -3.03 6.34
C ARG A 100 -21.58 -2.06 6.79
N LYS A 101 -21.31 -0.77 6.66
CA LYS A 101 -22.36 0.25 6.68
C LYS A 101 -22.88 0.42 5.26
N PRO A 102 -24.21 0.51 5.06
CA PRO A 102 -24.77 0.85 3.76
C PRO A 102 -24.19 2.16 3.22
N ASP A 103 -24.04 2.26 1.90
CA ASP A 103 -23.69 3.53 1.26
C ASP A 103 -24.84 4.51 1.46
N ASP A 104 -24.56 5.65 2.09
CA ASP A 104 -25.54 6.70 2.34
C ASP A 104 -25.48 7.83 1.30
N GLY A 105 -24.68 7.66 0.24
CA GLY A 105 -24.42 8.66 -0.79
C GLY A 105 -23.35 9.68 -0.40
N ILE A 106 -22.84 9.62 0.82
CA ILE A 106 -21.71 10.43 1.31
C ILE A 106 -20.49 9.54 1.50
N GLN A 107 -20.68 8.36 2.09
CA GLN A 107 -19.61 7.44 2.39
C GLN A 107 -20.05 5.97 2.38
N LEU A 108 -19.09 5.09 2.14
CA LEU A 108 -19.21 3.64 2.27
C LEU A 108 -18.11 3.13 3.19
N GLU A 109 -18.50 2.38 4.22
CA GLU A 109 -17.56 1.78 5.18
C GLU A 109 -17.71 0.27 5.22
N ALA A 110 -16.59 -0.44 5.25
CA ALA A 110 -16.58 -1.88 5.49
C ALA A 110 -15.38 -2.31 6.32
N THR A 111 -15.50 -3.42 7.02
CA THR A 111 -14.38 -4.15 7.59
C THR A 111 -14.24 -5.46 6.83
N LEU A 112 -13.01 -5.74 6.40
CA LEU A 112 -12.62 -6.87 5.58
C LEU A 112 -11.66 -7.76 6.36
N ARG A 113 -11.70 -9.08 6.13
CA ARG A 113 -10.77 -10.02 6.75
C ARG A 113 -10.32 -11.12 5.79
N LYS A 114 -9.03 -11.47 5.84
CA LYS A 114 -8.44 -12.62 5.15
C LYS A 114 -7.39 -13.27 6.05
N GLY A 115 -7.69 -14.46 6.59
CA GLY A 115 -6.86 -15.08 7.62
C GLY A 115 -6.75 -14.16 8.85
N ASN A 116 -5.52 -13.80 9.21
CA ASN A 116 -5.22 -12.87 10.31
C ASN A 116 -5.17 -11.39 9.87
N ASP A 117 -5.27 -11.10 8.57
CA ASP A 117 -5.25 -9.73 8.08
C ASP A 117 -6.65 -9.11 8.15
N GLN A 118 -6.74 -7.92 8.76
CA GLN A 118 -7.98 -7.14 8.88
C GLN A 118 -7.77 -5.75 8.28
N VAL A 119 -8.65 -5.37 7.37
CA VAL A 119 -8.60 -4.10 6.66
C VAL A 119 -9.90 -3.34 6.88
N THR A 120 -9.80 -2.11 7.34
CA THR A 120 -10.89 -1.13 7.33
C THR A 120 -10.89 -0.44 5.97
N TYR A 121 -12.04 -0.48 5.31
CA TYR A 121 -12.33 0.17 4.05
C TYR A 121 -13.21 1.40 4.31
N PHE A 122 -12.79 2.53 3.77
CA PHE A 122 -13.56 3.77 3.79
C PHE A 122 -13.55 4.39 2.40
N ALA A 123 -14.71 4.71 1.84
CA ALA A 123 -14.83 5.45 0.59
C ALA A 123 -15.69 6.69 0.83
N GLU A 124 -15.20 7.85 0.43
CA GLU A 124 -15.91 9.14 0.50
C GLU A 124 -16.29 9.60 -0.91
N HIS A 125 -17.52 10.02 -1.08
CA HIS A 125 -17.99 10.67 -2.31
C HIS A 125 -17.65 12.15 -2.25
N GLN A 126 -16.70 12.59 -3.08
CA GLN A 126 -16.33 14.00 -3.23
C GLN A 126 -16.86 14.54 -4.57
N PRO A 127 -16.98 15.88 -4.75
CA PRO A 127 -17.35 16.45 -6.04
C PRO A 127 -16.40 15.99 -7.16
N GLY A 128 -16.92 15.20 -8.09
CA GLY A 128 -16.19 14.71 -9.28
C GLY A 128 -15.30 13.48 -9.07
N ARG A 129 -15.15 12.96 -7.84
CA ARG A 129 -14.30 11.79 -7.55
C ARG A 129 -14.75 11.02 -6.31
N THR A 130 -14.32 9.78 -6.17
CA THR A 130 -14.44 9.00 -4.94
C THR A 130 -13.05 8.84 -4.33
N PHE A 131 -12.90 9.15 -3.04
CA PHE A 131 -11.64 8.97 -2.32
C PHE A 131 -11.73 7.74 -1.42
N VAL A 132 -10.90 6.74 -1.67
CA VAL A 132 -10.89 5.46 -0.94
C VAL A 132 -9.66 5.40 -0.05
N THR A 133 -9.84 4.93 1.18
CA THR A 133 -8.78 4.63 2.15
C THR A 133 -8.92 3.20 2.63
N LEU A 134 -7.84 2.44 2.52
CA LEU A 134 -7.66 1.15 3.17
C LEU A 134 -6.73 1.34 4.36
N THR A 135 -7.13 0.87 5.54
CA THR A 135 -6.30 0.93 6.75
C THR A 135 -6.24 -0.44 7.42
N GLY A 136 -5.06 -0.83 7.88
CA GLY A 136 -4.87 -2.05 8.65
C GLY A 136 -3.69 -1.88 9.60
N THR A 137 -3.41 -2.91 10.38
CA THR A 137 -2.15 -2.99 11.12
C THR A 137 -1.00 -3.18 10.13
N GLY A 138 0.12 -2.49 10.32
CA GLY A 138 1.31 -2.78 9.53
C GLY A 138 1.74 -4.22 9.74
N GLN A 139 2.31 -4.86 8.70
CA GLN A 139 3.00 -6.14 8.88
C GLN A 139 4.28 -5.85 9.66
N GLY A 140 4.17 -5.87 10.99
CA GLY A 140 5.29 -5.79 11.90
C GLY A 140 5.88 -7.17 12.13
N GLU A 141 6.65 -7.68 11.17
CA GLU A 141 7.73 -8.67 11.36
C GLU A 141 8.84 -8.46 10.32
#